data_AF-A0A9E4JL99-F1
#
_entry.id   AF-A0A9E4JL99-F1
#
_cell.length_a   1.000
_cell.length_b   1.000
_cell.length_c   1.000
_cell.angle_alpha   90.00
_cell.angle_beta   90.00
_cell.angle_gamma   90.00
#
_symmetry.space_group_name_H-M   'P 1'
#
loop_
_entity.id
_entity.type
_entity.pdbx_description
1 polymer ?
#
loop_
_entity_poly.entity_id
_entity_poly.type
_entity_poly.pdbx_seq_one_letter_code
_entity_poly.pdbx_strand_id
1 'polypeptide(L)'
;MTGINPDGFFDLTPNPDFFQIQADLLTNLPGGLRGLEGDQQIVGSEVAEIINGNQNNDTVVGNQGNDTLFGGEREDIFGLKKGIITLTKELGYKPRP
;
A
#
# COMPACT_ATOMS: atom_id res chain seq x y z
N MET A 1 -0.28 -1.57 -15.56
CA MET A 1 -1.14 -0.88 -14.57
C MET A 1 -2.48 -1.59 -14.54
N THR A 2 -2.93 -2.02 -13.38
CA THR A 2 -4.38 -2.05 -13.18
C THR A 2 -4.77 -0.68 -12.60
N GLY A 3 -6.02 -0.26 -12.75
CA GLY A 3 -6.43 1.12 -12.48
C GLY A 3 -7.28 1.19 -11.23
N ILE A 4 -8.17 2.18 -11.20
CA ILE A 4 -9.26 2.20 -10.22
C ILE A 4 -10.18 1.00 -10.48
N ASN A 5 -10.41 0.19 -9.46
CA ASN A 5 -11.31 -0.95 -9.53
C ASN A 5 -12.72 -0.59 -8.99
N PRO A 6 -13.75 -1.43 -9.27
CA PRO A 6 -15.12 -1.19 -8.80
C PRO A 6 -15.28 -1.13 -7.27
N ASP A 7 -14.34 -1.69 -6.51
CA ASP A 7 -14.35 -1.75 -5.06
C ASP A 7 -13.73 -0.49 -4.41
N GLY A 8 -13.31 0.48 -5.22
CA GLY A 8 -12.76 1.75 -4.76
C GLY A 8 -11.28 1.69 -4.35
N PHE A 9 -10.52 0.73 -4.88
CA PHE A 9 -9.06 0.68 -4.78
C PHE A 9 -8.39 1.15 -6.07
N PHE A 10 -7.20 1.71 -5.95
CA PHE A 10 -6.23 1.79 -7.03
C PHE A 10 -5.34 0.54 -6.98
N ASP A 11 -5.49 -0.38 -7.93
CA ASP A 11 -4.73 -1.63 -7.94
C ASP A 11 -3.43 -1.48 -8.74
N LEU A 12 -2.29 -1.91 -8.19
CA LEU A 12 -1.05 -2.07 -8.96
C LEU A 12 -1.12 -3.32 -9.85
N THR A 13 -0.06 -3.63 -10.59
CA THR A 13 -0.03 -4.88 -11.35
C THR A 13 0.36 -6.07 -10.48
N PRO A 14 0.13 -7.31 -10.94
CA PRO A 14 0.68 -8.50 -10.29
C PRO A 14 2.21 -8.59 -10.37
N ASN A 15 2.87 -7.73 -11.14
CA ASN A 15 4.33 -7.68 -11.23
C ASN A 15 4.89 -6.64 -10.25
N PRO A 16 6.20 -6.63 -9.99
CA PRO A 16 6.84 -5.54 -9.26
C PRO A 16 6.59 -4.20 -9.96
N ASP A 17 5.94 -3.26 -9.26
CA ASP A 17 5.78 -1.88 -9.73
C ASP A 17 6.60 -0.91 -8.87
N PHE A 18 7.03 0.18 -9.50
CA PHE A 18 7.46 1.39 -8.80
C PHE A 18 6.39 2.46 -8.97
N PHE A 19 5.75 2.87 -7.86
CA PHE A 19 4.62 3.78 -7.91
C PHE A 19 4.80 4.95 -6.93
N GLN A 20 4.63 6.17 -7.45
CA GLN A 20 4.59 7.38 -6.63
C GLN A 20 3.18 7.94 -6.63
N ILE A 21 2.59 8.01 -5.43
CA ILE A 21 1.24 8.53 -5.22
C ILE A 21 1.27 10.05 -5.43
N GLN A 22 0.37 10.54 -6.27
CA GLN A 22 0.06 11.96 -6.37
C GLN A 22 -0.95 12.31 -5.28
N ALA A 23 -0.81 13.49 -4.66
CA ALA A 23 -1.58 13.89 -3.47
C ALA A 23 -3.10 13.68 -3.58
N ASP A 24 -3.68 13.90 -4.76
CA ASP A 24 -5.12 13.80 -4.94
C ASP A 24 -5.60 12.47 -5.54
N LEU A 25 -4.68 11.54 -5.83
CA LEU A 25 -5.02 10.30 -6.53
C LEU A 25 -5.96 9.41 -5.71
N LEU A 26 -5.73 9.32 -4.40
CA LEU A 26 -6.46 8.42 -3.51
C LEU A 26 -7.60 9.10 -2.75
N THR A 27 -7.77 10.42 -2.88
CA THR A 27 -8.73 11.22 -2.10
C THR A 27 -10.18 10.74 -2.22
N ASN A 28 -10.54 10.15 -3.37
CA ASN A 28 -11.89 9.60 -3.62
C ASN A 28 -11.91 8.07 -3.68
N LEU A 29 -10.86 7.41 -3.21
CA LEU A 29 -10.71 5.96 -3.21
C LEU A 29 -10.71 5.47 -1.77
N PRO A 30 -11.87 5.09 -1.21
CA PRO A 30 -11.96 4.68 0.20
C PRO A 30 -11.13 3.43 0.51
N GLY A 31 -10.82 2.61 -0.50
CA GLY A 31 -9.91 1.47 -0.38
C GLY A 31 -8.43 1.85 -0.44
N GLY A 32 -8.09 3.04 -0.95
CA GLY A 32 -6.71 3.47 -1.12
C GLY A 32 -5.97 2.74 -2.24
N LEU A 33 -4.66 2.58 -2.08
CA LEU A 33 -3.80 1.85 -3.00
C LEU A 33 -3.63 0.40 -2.54
N ARG A 34 -3.70 -0.53 -3.49
CA ARG A 34 -3.50 -1.97 -3.23
C ARG A 34 -2.49 -2.57 -4.22
N GLY A 35 -1.42 -3.13 -3.66
CA GLY A 35 -0.50 -4.04 -4.34
C GLY A 35 -1.17 -5.38 -4.63
N LEU A 36 -0.51 -6.21 -5.45
CA LEU A 36 -1.01 -7.54 -5.78
C LEU A 36 0.05 -8.59 -5.41
N GLU A 37 0.58 -9.33 -6.37
CA GLU A 37 1.55 -10.41 -6.13
C GLU A 37 3.01 -9.97 -6.30
N GLY A 38 3.30 -8.80 -6.85
CA GLY A 38 4.68 -8.34 -7.04
C GLY A 38 5.26 -7.69 -5.79
N ASP A 39 6.59 -7.70 -5.64
CA ASP A 39 7.28 -6.87 -4.65
C ASP A 39 7.13 -5.38 -5.06
N GLN A 40 6.28 -4.63 -4.37
CA GLN A 40 5.94 -3.26 -4.71
C GLN A 40 6.93 -2.26 -4.09
N GLN A 41 7.26 -1.22 -4.85
CA GLN A 41 7.97 -0.05 -4.34
C GLN A 41 7.05 1.16 -4.42
N ILE A 42 6.50 1.55 -3.28
CA ILE A 42 5.48 2.60 -3.19
C ILE A 42 6.04 3.80 -2.44
N VAL A 43 5.86 4.97 -3.03
CA VAL A 43 6.19 6.26 -2.41
C VAL A 43 4.90 7.05 -2.25
N GLY A 44 4.48 7.25 -0.99
CA GLY A 44 3.36 8.09 -0.58
C GLY A 44 3.58 9.57 -0.88
N SER A 45 2.60 10.39 -0.52
CA SER A 45 2.61 11.80 -0.86
C SER A 45 2.77 12.69 0.37
N GLU A 46 2.12 13.85 0.39
CA GLU A 46 2.07 14.74 1.54
C GLU A 46 0.73 14.72 2.28
N VAL A 47 -0.23 13.92 1.81
CA VAL A 47 -1.54 13.74 2.41
C VAL A 47 -1.62 12.38 3.12
N ALA A 48 -2.69 12.15 3.87
CA ALA A 48 -2.90 10.86 4.52
C ALA A 48 -3.31 9.79 3.48
N GLU A 49 -2.58 8.67 3.45
CA GLU A 49 -2.89 7.56 2.54
C GLU A 49 -3.28 6.25 3.25
N ILE A 50 -4.04 5.43 2.52
CA ILE A 50 -4.28 4.02 2.83
C ILE A 50 -3.56 3.20 1.78
N ILE A 51 -2.60 2.37 2.19
CA ILE A 51 -1.76 1.57 1.28
C ILE A 51 -1.71 0.14 1.79
N ASN A 52 -2.02 -0.82 0.93
CA ASN A 52 -1.90 -2.24 1.22
C ASN A 52 -0.92 -2.91 0.24
N GLY A 53 0.22 -3.41 0.74
CA GLY A 53 1.22 -4.15 -0.04
C GLY A 53 0.70 -5.50 -0.57
N ASN A 54 -0.18 -6.13 0.21
CA ASN A 54 -0.89 -7.38 -0.06
C ASN A 54 0.00 -8.63 0.00
N GLN A 55 0.73 -9.00 -1.04
CA GLN A 55 1.53 -10.22 -1.03
C GLN A 55 2.98 -9.91 -1.36
N ASN A 56 3.86 -10.72 -0.76
CA ASN A 56 5.30 -10.68 -0.95
C ASN A 56 5.94 -9.50 -0.22
N ASN A 57 7.16 -9.11 -0.60
CA ASN A 57 7.96 -8.23 0.24
C ASN A 57 7.90 -6.81 -0.31
N ASP A 58 7.04 -5.99 0.28
CA ASP A 58 6.81 -4.63 -0.20
C ASP A 58 7.71 -3.62 0.50
N THR A 59 8.09 -2.57 -0.23
CA THR A 59 8.76 -1.39 0.32
C THR A 59 7.86 -0.18 0.15
N VAL A 60 7.38 0.38 1.26
CA VAL A 60 6.49 1.53 1.25
C VAL A 60 7.10 2.68 2.04
N VAL A 61 7.21 3.85 1.41
CA VAL A 61 7.64 5.09 2.06
C VAL A 61 6.45 6.04 2.11
N GLY A 62 5.83 6.23 3.29
CA GLY A 62 4.61 7.05 3.44
C GLY A 62 4.81 8.56 3.17
N ASN A 63 6.05 9.05 3.22
CA ASN A 63 6.38 10.48 3.12
C ASN A 63 5.75 11.34 4.23
N GLN A 64 4.82 12.27 3.94
CA GLN A 64 4.10 13.08 4.94
C GLN A 64 2.62 12.76 4.95
N GLY A 65 1.99 12.94 6.10
CA GLY A 65 0.61 12.53 6.30
C GLY A 65 0.50 11.64 7.53
N ASN A 66 -0.74 11.27 7.86
CA ASN A 66 -1.02 10.23 8.83
C ASN A 66 -1.44 8.99 8.06
N ASP A 67 -0.47 8.15 7.73
CA ASP A 67 -0.69 7.05 6.80
C ASP A 67 -1.12 5.77 7.53
N THR A 68 -1.99 5.00 6.89
CA THR A 68 -2.34 3.64 7.31
C THR A 68 -1.76 2.66 6.31
N LEU A 69 -0.74 1.92 6.73
CA LEU A 69 -0.03 1.00 5.86
C LEU A 69 -0.25 -0.44 6.33
N PHE A 70 -0.66 -1.29 5.39
CA PHE A 70 -0.82 -2.73 5.56
C PHE A 70 0.28 -3.42 4.75
N GLY A 71 1.10 -4.24 5.42
CA GLY A 71 2.15 -5.01 4.76
C GLY A 71 1.60 -6.20 3.99
N GLY A 72 0.66 -6.91 4.60
CA GLY A 72 0.10 -8.12 4.01
C GLY A 72 0.94 -9.37 4.34
N GLU A 73 1.04 -10.29 3.38
CA GLU A 73 1.77 -11.55 3.54
C GLU A 73 3.27 -11.34 3.34
N ARG A 74 4.09 -11.82 4.30
CA ARG A 74 5.57 -11.81 4.37
C ARG A 74 6.18 -10.62 5.12
N GLU A 75 7.38 -10.20 4.72
CA GLU A 75 8.23 -9.24 5.43
C GLU A 75 8.33 -7.95 4.62
N ASP A 76 7.69 -6.91 5.15
CA ASP A 76 7.59 -5.60 4.50
C ASP A 76 8.48 -4.56 5.17
N ILE A 77 8.95 -3.61 4.38
CA ILE A 77 9.78 -2.49 4.83
C ILE A 77 8.97 -1.20 4.73
N PHE A 78 8.80 -0.54 5.87
CA PHE A 78 8.11 0.74 5.97
C PHE A 78 9.06 1.87 6.33
N GLY A 79 9.10 2.91 5.50
CA GLY A 79 9.92 4.10 5.68
C GLY A 79 9.07 5.36 5.91
N LEU A 80 9.60 6.29 6.71
CA LEU A 80 9.07 7.64 6.86
C LEU A 80 10.10 8.67 6.47
N LYS A 81 9.65 9.72 5.76
CA LYS A 81 10.41 10.97 5.71
C LYS A 81 9.97 11.94 6.81
N LYS A 82 8.67 12.03 7.13
CA LYS A 82 8.13 12.89 8.20
C LYS A 82 6.66 12.57 8.49
N GLY A 83 6.24 12.28 9.72
CA GLY A 83 4.83 12.00 10.02
C GLY A 83 4.66 10.80 10.93
N ILE A 84 3.45 10.25 11.01
CA ILE A 84 3.14 9.05 11.79
C ILE A 84 2.57 8.01 10.84
N ILE A 85 3.13 6.81 10.86
CA ILE A 85 2.53 5.62 10.22
C ILE A 85 1.83 4.80 11.29
N THR A 86 0.62 4.34 10.98
CA THR A 86 0.01 3.19 11.65
C THR A 86 0.30 1.93 10.84
N LEU A 87 1.14 1.04 11.40
CA LEU A 87 1.44 -0.25 10.80
C LEU A 87 0.46 -1.31 11.29
N THR A 88 -0.31 -1.87 10.37
CA THR A 88 -1.18 -3.01 10.67
C THR A 88 -0.66 -4.23 9.90
N LYS A 89 -0.20 -5.25 10.64
CA LYS A 89 0.06 -6.55 10.03
C LYS A 89 -1.26 -7.33 10.02
N GLU A 90 -1.85 -7.53 8.84
CA GLU A 90 -2.83 -8.58 8.69
C GLU A 90 -2.09 -9.91 8.83
N LEU A 91 -2.17 -10.53 10.00
CA LEU A 91 -1.75 -11.92 10.15
C LEU A 91 -2.69 -12.76 9.28
N GLY A 92 -2.26 -13.04 8.04
CA GLY A 92 -2.89 -14.01 7.17
C GLY A 92 -2.79 -15.41 7.77
N TYR A 93 -3.60 -15.70 8.79
CA TYR A 93 -3.80 -17.07 9.25
C TYR A 93 -4.66 -17.79 8.21
N LYS A 94 -4.00 -18.49 7.28
CA LYS A 94 -4.63 -19.57 6.53
C LYS A 94 -4.51 -20.84 7.40
N PRO A 95 -5.58 -21.31 8.08
CA PRO A 95 -5.53 -22.63 8.69
C PRO A 95 -5.22 -23.63 7.57
N ARG A 96 -4.12 -24.38 7.71
CA ARG A 96 -3.91 -25.56 6.87
C ARG A 96 -5.00 -26.56 7.26
N PRO A 97 -5.76 -27.12 6.29
CA PRO A 97 -6.65 -28.24 6.57
C PRO A 97 -5.87 -29.45 7.09
#